data_AF-A0A6M2CX43-F1
#
_entry.id   AF-A0A6M2CX43-F1
#
_cell.length_a   1.000
_cell.length_b   1.000
_cell.length_c   1.000
_cell.angle_alpha   90.00
_cell.angle_beta   90.00
_cell.angle_gamma   90.00
#
_symmetry.space_group_name_H-M   'P 1'
#
loop_
_entity.id
_entity.type
_entity.pdbx_description
1 polymer ?
#
loop_
_entity_poly.entity_id
_entity_poly.type
_entity_poly.pdbx_seq_one_letter_code
_entity_poly.pdbx_strand_id
1 'polypeptide(L)'
;GPTQRSPVHGASQLNLPGFVHDALSLGPKFAVEKRRPPEELLSMVRQLAKLVPEEEASRVVSEGVDVISRNRMPRPKHSVKRVSEYLTSNSLCVLPADKEGGFAVLPAATFCAKAKEAISSVFKVHDQVVPTKVKAQAKKLCSRLNLDKLKKSVNDSRRGHLEVLFSAKTHKPDVPLRVIISENDTWQKSVALFLQAKLACLPVNDPFLIRNSDQVIEFLNNHTHDSYQAFSVDIKDLYYSIPHGALLSAIEHAIDDYGVTRFQNEASLSLSHFLELLSFYLSSTFISCKKKR
;
A
#
# COMPACT_ATOMS: atom_id res chain seq x y z
N GLY A 1 25.68 7.26 -7.45
CA GLY A 1 26.14 7.83 -6.15
C GLY A 1 26.30 6.71 -5.14
N PRO A 2 27.13 6.87 -4.09
CA PRO A 2 27.22 5.88 -3.03
C PRO A 2 25.83 5.70 -2.43
N THR A 3 25.31 4.47 -2.47
CA THR A 3 23.99 4.15 -1.93
C THR A 3 24.05 4.40 -0.42
N GLN A 4 23.33 5.42 0.04
CA GLN A 4 23.22 5.72 1.46
C GLN A 4 22.68 4.47 2.16
N ARG A 5 23.46 3.88 3.07
CA ARG A 5 23.03 2.69 3.81
C ARG A 5 21.94 3.10 4.79
N SER A 6 20.81 2.42 4.74
CA SER A 6 19.71 2.55 5.68
C SER A 6 20.03 1.83 7.00
N PRO A 7 19.55 2.35 8.14
CA PRO A 7 19.71 1.69 9.43
C PRO A 7 18.94 0.36 9.48
N VAL A 8 19.54 -0.65 10.13
CA VAL A 8 18.90 -1.93 10.44
C VAL A 8 18.66 -1.96 11.95
N HIS A 9 17.39 -1.92 12.35
CA HIS A 9 17.01 -1.90 13.76
C HIS A 9 16.74 -3.33 14.24
N GLY A 10 17.59 -3.85 15.12
CA GLY A 10 17.27 -5.07 15.86
C GLY A 10 16.45 -4.73 17.11
N ALA A 11 15.57 -5.65 17.56
CA ALA A 11 15.29 -5.70 18.99
C ALA A 11 16.63 -5.84 19.74
N SER A 12 16.76 -5.23 20.92
CA SER A 12 17.98 -4.81 21.64
C SER A 12 19.09 -5.86 21.89
N GLN A 13 19.02 -7.06 21.31
CA GLN A 13 19.93 -8.19 21.53
C GLN A 13 20.18 -9.05 20.25
N LEU A 14 19.75 -8.62 19.07
CA LEU A 14 19.89 -9.39 17.83
C LEU A 14 21.23 -9.14 17.12
N ASN A 15 22.18 -10.08 17.28
CA ASN A 15 23.43 -10.09 16.51
C ASN A 15 23.22 -10.75 15.15
N LEU A 16 23.02 -9.93 14.11
CA LEU A 16 22.87 -10.41 12.74
C LEU A 16 24.24 -10.65 12.08
N PRO A 17 24.42 -11.72 11.29
CA PRO A 17 25.63 -11.91 10.51
C PRO A 17 25.85 -10.75 9.54
N GLY A 18 27.11 -10.41 9.25
CA GLY A 18 27.47 -9.28 8.38
C GLY A 18 26.77 -9.32 7.02
N PHE A 19 26.62 -10.49 6.40
CA PHE A 19 25.93 -10.63 5.11
C PHE A 19 24.42 -10.31 5.17
N VAL A 20 23.77 -10.53 6.31
CA VAL A 20 22.36 -10.19 6.56
C VAL A 20 22.24 -8.70 6.79
N HIS A 21 23.08 -8.16 7.67
CA HIS A 21 23.12 -6.74 7.96
C HIS A 21 23.39 -5.91 6.69
N ASP A 22 24.41 -6.27 5.91
CA ASP A 22 24.76 -5.56 4.68
C ASP A 22 23.60 -5.56 3.68
N ALA A 23 22.93 -6.70 3.49
CA ALA A 23 21.80 -6.79 2.57
C ALA A 23 20.59 -5.96 3.05
N LEU A 24 20.25 -6.02 4.34
CA LEU A 24 19.14 -5.23 4.90
C LEU A 24 19.47 -3.73 4.95
N SER A 25 20.74 -3.36 5.11
CA SER A 25 21.18 -1.96 5.10
C SER A 25 21.00 -1.26 3.76
N LEU A 26 20.68 -1.99 2.68
CA LEU A 26 20.31 -1.38 1.41
C LEU A 26 18.90 -0.76 1.46
N GLY A 27 18.07 -1.20 2.40
CA GLY A 27 16.71 -0.71 2.61
C GLY A 27 15.66 -1.30 1.66
N PRO A 28 14.37 -1.07 1.94
CA PRO A 28 13.26 -1.70 1.22
C PRO A 28 13.05 -1.18 -0.20
N LYS A 29 13.60 -0.01 -0.54
CA LYS A 29 13.52 0.58 -1.89
C LYS A 29 14.67 0.16 -2.80
N PHE A 30 15.64 -0.61 -2.30
CA PHE A 30 16.74 -1.07 -3.10
C PHE A 30 16.27 -2.15 -4.09
N ALA A 31 16.33 -1.82 -5.37
CA ALA A 31 16.06 -2.78 -6.43
C ALA A 31 17.30 -3.64 -6.66
N VAL A 32 17.19 -4.94 -6.37
CA VAL A 32 18.16 -5.91 -6.88
C VAL A 32 17.86 -6.11 -8.36
N GLU A 33 18.81 -5.76 -9.23
CA GLU A 33 18.66 -5.94 -10.67
C GLU A 33 18.36 -7.41 -10.98
N LYS A 34 17.22 -7.67 -11.63
CA LYS A 34 16.84 -9.02 -12.05
C LYS A 34 17.80 -9.46 -13.14
N ARG A 35 18.45 -10.59 -12.91
CA ARG A 35 19.25 -11.26 -13.94
C ARG A 35 18.34 -11.63 -15.11
N ARG A 36 18.57 -11.05 -16.29
CA ARG A 36 17.96 -11.56 -17.54
C ARG A 36 18.76 -12.77 -18.02
N PRO A 37 18.12 -13.92 -18.25
CA PRO A 37 18.86 -15.07 -18.70
C PRO A 37 19.35 -14.85 -20.16
N PRO A 38 20.42 -15.53 -20.59
CA PRO A 38 21.04 -15.29 -21.90
C PRO A 38 20.05 -15.38 -23.08
N GLU A 39 19.07 -16.28 -23.01
CA GLU A 39 18.02 -16.44 -24.01
C GLU A 39 17.14 -15.19 -24.17
N GLU A 40 16.86 -14.48 -23.08
CA GLU A 40 16.07 -13.24 -23.10
C GLU A 40 16.89 -12.11 -23.73
N LEU A 41 18.16 -11.99 -23.37
CA LEU A 41 19.08 -11.01 -23.95
C LEU A 41 19.29 -11.24 -25.45
N LEU A 42 19.44 -12.51 -25.88
CA LEU A 42 19.53 -12.88 -27.29
C LEU A 42 18.24 -12.55 -28.05
N SER A 43 17.07 -12.78 -27.44
CA SER A 43 15.79 -12.40 -28.01
C SER A 43 15.69 -10.88 -28.22
N MET A 44 16.15 -10.09 -27.24
CA MET A 44 16.19 -8.62 -27.37
C MET A 44 17.12 -8.15 -28.49
N VAL A 45 18.33 -8.72 -28.59
CA VAL A 45 19.27 -8.41 -29.68
C VAL A 45 18.63 -8.69 -31.04
N ARG A 46 17.94 -9.82 -31.19
CA ARG A 46 17.21 -10.16 -32.42
C ARG A 46 16.03 -9.25 -32.71
N GLN A 47 15.33 -8.76 -31.69
CA GLN A 47 14.26 -7.77 -31.86
C GLN A 47 14.80 -6.42 -32.30
N LEU A 48 15.92 -5.96 -31.72
CA LEU A 48 16.60 -4.73 -32.13
C LEU A 48 17.11 -4.81 -33.56
N ALA A 49 17.69 -5.93 -33.96
CA ALA A 49 18.14 -6.15 -35.33
C ALA A 49 17.02 -6.08 -36.39
N LYS A 50 15.74 -6.25 -35.98
CA LYS A 50 14.58 -6.06 -36.88
C LYS A 50 14.15 -4.59 -37.04
N LEU A 51 14.66 -3.70 -36.18
CA LEU A 51 14.31 -2.27 -36.18
C LEU A 51 15.38 -1.41 -36.84
N VAL A 52 16.51 -2.00 -37.24
CA VAL A 52 17.61 -1.31 -37.93
C VAL A 52 17.61 -1.65 -39.42
N PRO A 53 18.28 -0.85 -40.27
CA PRO A 53 18.43 -1.16 -41.69
C PRO A 53 19.04 -2.56 -41.91
N GLU A 54 18.64 -3.22 -43.00
CA GLU A 54 19.01 -4.63 -43.28
C GLU A 54 20.53 -4.84 -43.36
N GLU A 55 21.25 -3.85 -43.87
CA GLU A 55 22.71 -3.81 -43.95
C GLU A 55 23.39 -3.86 -42.57
N GLU A 56 22.71 -3.36 -41.54
CA GLU A 56 23.19 -3.23 -40.17
C GLU A 56 22.73 -4.36 -39.25
N ALA A 57 21.69 -5.09 -39.64
CA ALA A 57 21.06 -6.13 -38.82
C ALA A 57 22.05 -7.26 -38.46
N SER A 58 22.88 -7.70 -39.41
CA SER A 58 23.89 -8.74 -39.19
C SER A 58 24.96 -8.28 -38.18
N ARG A 59 25.42 -7.03 -38.30
CA ARG A 59 26.39 -6.43 -37.38
C ARG A 59 25.83 -6.35 -35.96
N VAL A 60 24.60 -5.86 -35.81
CA VAL A 60 23.92 -5.75 -34.50
C VAL A 60 23.75 -7.11 -33.83
N VAL A 61 23.41 -8.17 -34.58
CA VAL A 61 23.33 -9.53 -34.03
C VAL A 61 24.71 -10.02 -33.61
N SER A 62 25.73 -9.88 -34.47
CA SER A 62 27.08 -10.37 -34.20
C SER A 62 27.68 -9.67 -32.97
N GLU A 63 27.65 -8.34 -32.92
CA GLU A 63 28.18 -7.55 -31.81
C GLU A 63 27.38 -7.78 -30.52
N GLY A 64 26.05 -7.89 -30.60
CA GLY A 64 25.20 -8.18 -29.45
C GLY A 64 25.47 -9.56 -28.85
N VAL A 65 25.65 -10.59 -29.69
CA VAL A 65 26.03 -11.94 -29.25
C VAL A 65 27.44 -11.95 -28.64
N ASP A 66 28.39 -11.23 -29.24
CA ASP A 66 29.75 -11.10 -28.73
C ASP A 66 29.78 -10.44 -27.35
N VAL A 67 29.03 -9.35 -27.15
CA VAL A 67 28.91 -8.66 -25.86
C VAL A 67 28.30 -9.58 -24.80
N ILE A 68 27.23 -10.32 -25.12
CA ILE A 68 26.59 -11.27 -24.18
C ILE A 68 27.57 -12.39 -23.82
N SER A 69 28.35 -12.88 -24.79
CA SER A 69 29.29 -14.00 -24.60
C SER A 69 30.53 -13.60 -23.80
N ARG A 70 31.02 -12.37 -23.99
CA ARG A 70 32.22 -11.83 -23.31
C ARG A 70 31.90 -11.26 -21.93
N ASN A 71 30.74 -10.61 -21.75
CA ASN A 71 30.33 -10.07 -20.46
C ASN A 71 29.58 -11.12 -19.63
N ARG A 72 30.33 -11.86 -18.81
CA ARG A 72 29.72 -12.60 -17.71
C ARG A 72 29.08 -11.59 -16.76
N MET A 73 27.75 -11.57 -16.72
CA MET A 73 27.03 -10.71 -15.79
C MET A 73 27.55 -10.89 -14.36
N PRO A 74 27.88 -9.80 -13.65
CA PRO A 74 28.35 -9.87 -12.28
C PRO A 74 27.39 -10.67 -11.41
N ARG A 75 27.92 -11.54 -10.54
CA ARG A 75 27.07 -12.21 -9.54
C ARG A 75 26.51 -11.14 -8.59
N PRO A 76 25.23 -11.21 -8.21
CA PRO A 76 24.69 -10.30 -7.20
C PRO A 76 25.54 -10.40 -5.93
N LYS A 77 26.06 -9.26 -5.46
CA LYS A 77 26.87 -9.21 -4.23
C LYS A 77 26.08 -9.65 -3.00
N HIS A 78 24.75 -9.49 -3.02
CA HIS A 78 23.86 -9.81 -1.93
C HIS A 78 22.87 -10.89 -2.35
N SER A 79 22.97 -12.08 -1.74
CA SER A 79 22.03 -13.17 -2.00
C SER A 79 20.80 -13.02 -1.12
N VAL A 80 19.72 -12.46 -1.67
CA VAL A 80 18.42 -12.34 -1.00
C VAL A 80 17.92 -13.70 -0.51
N LYS A 81 18.15 -14.76 -1.31
CA LYS A 81 17.79 -16.14 -0.95
C LYS A 81 18.50 -16.59 0.33
N ARG A 82 19.82 -16.41 0.41
CA ARG A 82 20.61 -16.77 1.61
C ARG A 82 20.15 -16.00 2.84
N VAL A 83 19.85 -14.71 2.69
CA VAL A 83 19.33 -13.87 3.77
C VAL A 83 17.96 -14.36 4.24
N SER A 84 17.05 -14.65 3.31
CA SER A 84 15.72 -15.19 3.59
C SER A 84 15.78 -16.56 4.30
N GLU A 85 16.65 -17.45 3.85
CA GLU A 85 16.87 -18.77 4.48
C GLU A 85 17.39 -18.62 5.92
N TYR A 86 18.36 -17.72 6.15
CA TYR A 86 18.87 -17.44 7.49
C TYR A 86 17.77 -16.90 8.41
N LEU A 87 17.02 -15.89 7.97
CA LEU A 87 15.94 -15.29 8.76
C LEU A 87 14.87 -16.32 9.12
N THR A 88 14.48 -17.16 8.15
CA THR A 88 13.50 -18.22 8.36
C THR A 88 14.00 -19.27 9.35
N SER A 89 15.25 -19.73 9.18
CA SER A 89 15.85 -20.76 10.05
C SER A 89 16.01 -20.29 11.50
N ASN A 90 16.19 -18.98 11.70
CA ASN A 90 16.32 -18.38 13.04
C ASN A 90 15.00 -17.80 13.57
N SER A 91 13.87 -18.08 12.90
CA SER A 91 12.55 -17.57 13.30
C SER A 91 12.52 -16.05 13.47
N LEU A 92 13.12 -15.32 12.53
CA LEU A 92 13.18 -13.86 12.52
C LEU A 92 12.19 -13.29 11.50
N CYS A 93 11.48 -12.24 11.90
CA CYS A 93 10.59 -11.45 11.06
C CYS A 93 11.27 -10.13 10.70
N VAL A 94 11.15 -9.75 9.43
CA VAL A 94 11.65 -8.47 8.92
C VAL A 94 10.46 -7.59 8.57
N LEU A 95 10.47 -6.37 9.07
CA LEU A 95 9.44 -5.36 8.84
C LEU A 95 10.06 -4.08 8.29
N PRO A 96 9.41 -3.37 7.36
CA PRO A 96 9.86 -2.04 6.97
C PRO A 96 9.73 -1.06 8.14
N ALA A 97 10.72 -0.18 8.29
CA ALA A 97 10.64 0.95 9.21
C ALA A 97 9.64 1.99 8.68
N ASP A 98 8.87 2.58 9.58
CA ASP A 98 7.75 3.48 9.23
C ASP A 98 8.24 4.81 8.61
N LYS A 99 9.33 5.38 9.16
CA LYS A 99 9.82 6.72 8.77
C LYS A 99 11.25 6.74 8.21
N GLU A 100 12.10 5.82 8.66
CA GLU A 100 13.55 5.92 8.47
C GLU A 100 14.07 5.18 7.23
N GLY A 101 13.17 4.62 6.40
CA GLY A 101 13.56 3.97 5.14
C GLY A 101 14.49 2.76 5.31
N GLY A 102 14.44 2.09 6.46
CA GLY A 102 15.21 0.89 6.79
C GLY A 102 14.34 -0.32 7.11
N PHE A 103 14.93 -1.31 7.78
CA PHE A 103 14.23 -2.50 8.26
C PHE A 103 14.35 -2.65 9.77
N ALA A 104 13.31 -3.21 10.39
CA ALA A 104 13.34 -3.74 11.74
C ALA A 104 13.35 -5.26 11.70
N VAL A 105 14.17 -5.89 12.54
CA VAL A 105 14.25 -7.36 12.68
C VAL A 105 13.84 -7.75 14.09
N LEU A 106 12.84 -8.63 14.18
CA LEU A 106 12.25 -9.08 15.44
C LEU A 106 12.20 -10.62 15.47
N PRO A 107 12.37 -11.25 16.64
CA PRO A 107 12.01 -12.66 16.80
C PRO A 107 10.53 -12.87 16.50
N ALA A 108 10.16 -14.00 15.89
CA ALA A 108 8.79 -14.29 15.47
C ALA A 108 7.80 -14.26 16.64
N ALA A 109 8.20 -14.73 17.83
CA ALA A 109 7.37 -14.67 19.03
C ALA A 109 7.06 -13.22 19.45
N THR A 110 8.10 -12.36 19.50
CA THR A 110 7.97 -10.93 19.80
C THR A 110 7.10 -10.22 18.77
N PHE A 111 7.30 -10.53 17.48
CA PHE A 111 6.47 -10.02 16.41
C PHE A 111 5.00 -10.42 16.61
N CYS A 112 4.71 -11.70 16.87
CA CYS A 112 3.34 -12.17 17.07
C CYS A 112 2.65 -11.50 18.26
N ALA A 113 3.36 -11.28 19.37
CA ALA A 113 2.82 -10.58 20.53
C ALA A 113 2.48 -9.12 20.18
N LYS A 114 3.43 -8.38 19.60
CA LYS A 114 3.24 -6.97 19.20
C LYS A 114 2.19 -6.80 18.10
N ALA A 115 2.10 -7.75 17.18
CA ALA A 115 1.09 -7.73 16.12
C ALA A 115 -0.32 -7.87 16.69
N LYS A 116 -0.52 -8.79 17.66
CA LYS A 116 -1.81 -8.94 18.35
C LYS A 116 -2.19 -7.67 19.10
N GLU A 117 -1.26 -7.09 19.87
CA GLU A 117 -1.47 -5.83 20.59
C GLU A 117 -1.86 -4.70 19.65
N ALA A 118 -1.11 -4.51 18.55
CA ALA A 118 -1.38 -3.47 17.57
C ALA A 118 -2.72 -3.65 16.83
N ILE A 119 -3.15 -4.89 16.58
CA ILE A 119 -4.48 -5.16 16.02
C ILE A 119 -5.56 -4.83 17.05
N SER A 120 -5.41 -5.30 18.29
CA SER A 120 -6.39 -5.08 19.35
C SER A 120 -6.56 -3.61 19.74
N SER A 121 -5.57 -2.75 19.48
CA SER A 121 -5.69 -1.32 19.74
C SER A 121 -6.54 -0.57 18.71
N VAL A 122 -6.74 -1.10 17.51
CA VAL A 122 -7.48 -0.42 16.43
C VAL A 122 -8.69 -1.21 15.90
N PHE A 123 -8.76 -2.52 16.13
CA PHE A 123 -9.87 -3.38 15.71
C PHE A 123 -10.63 -3.95 16.90
N LYS A 124 -11.95 -4.11 16.71
CA LYS A 124 -12.83 -4.84 17.62
C LYS A 124 -13.03 -6.27 17.10
N VAL A 125 -13.02 -7.24 18.02
CA VAL A 125 -13.27 -8.65 17.68
C VAL A 125 -14.73 -8.83 17.27
N HIS A 126 -14.95 -9.58 16.19
CA HIS A 126 -16.29 -9.88 15.69
C HIS A 126 -16.40 -11.35 15.25
N ASP A 127 -16.86 -12.22 16.14
CA ASP A 127 -16.78 -13.68 15.94
C ASP A 127 -17.82 -14.25 14.96
N GLN A 128 -18.86 -13.49 14.63
CA GLN A 128 -19.99 -13.98 13.83
C GLN A 128 -19.89 -13.66 12.33
N VAL A 129 -18.84 -12.94 11.90
CA VAL A 129 -18.72 -12.52 10.50
C VAL A 129 -18.10 -13.62 9.66
N VAL A 130 -18.79 -13.97 8.57
CA VAL A 130 -18.30 -14.91 7.57
C VAL A 130 -17.98 -14.11 6.30
N PRO A 131 -16.69 -13.94 5.91
CA PRO A 131 -16.30 -13.09 4.78
C PRO A 131 -16.99 -13.45 3.46
N THR A 132 -17.25 -14.73 3.21
CA THR A 132 -17.96 -15.18 2.01
C THR A 132 -19.42 -14.72 1.98
N LYS A 133 -20.10 -14.69 3.14
CA LYS A 133 -21.47 -14.16 3.24
C LYS A 133 -21.51 -12.65 3.00
N VAL A 134 -20.56 -11.90 3.56
CA VAL A 134 -20.44 -10.45 3.33
C VAL A 134 -20.21 -10.16 1.83
N LYS A 135 -19.30 -10.90 1.18
CA LYS A 135 -19.10 -10.80 -0.27
C LYS A 135 -20.37 -11.13 -1.07
N ALA A 136 -21.15 -12.12 -0.65
CA ALA A 136 -22.42 -12.46 -1.30
C ALA A 136 -23.46 -11.33 -1.13
N GLN A 137 -23.51 -10.70 0.04
CA GLN A 137 -24.35 -9.51 0.28
C GLN A 137 -23.93 -8.34 -0.62
N ALA A 138 -22.62 -8.11 -0.77
CA ALA A 138 -22.09 -7.09 -1.69
C ALA A 138 -22.57 -7.31 -3.13
N LYS A 139 -22.53 -8.57 -3.62
CA LYS A 139 -23.05 -8.93 -4.96
C LYS A 139 -24.55 -8.70 -5.08
N LYS A 140 -25.32 -9.09 -4.06
CA LYS A 140 -26.77 -8.89 -4.03
C LYS A 140 -27.12 -7.41 -4.07
N LEU A 141 -26.41 -6.60 -3.29
CA LEU A 141 -26.52 -5.15 -3.28
C LEU A 141 -26.22 -4.57 -4.67
N CYS A 142 -25.06 -4.91 -5.26
CA CYS A 142 -24.71 -4.43 -6.61
C CYS A 142 -25.77 -4.83 -7.66
N SER A 143 -26.36 -6.04 -7.55
CA SER A 143 -27.42 -6.48 -8.46
C SER A 143 -28.69 -5.64 -8.29
N ARG A 144 -29.11 -5.37 -7.04
CA ARG A 144 -30.28 -4.53 -6.76
C ARG A 144 -30.09 -3.09 -7.22
N LEU A 145 -28.86 -2.58 -7.15
CA LEU A 145 -28.50 -1.25 -7.59
C LEU A 145 -28.20 -1.15 -9.11
N ASN A 146 -28.38 -2.24 -9.88
CA ASN A 146 -28.08 -2.32 -11.32
C ASN A 146 -26.61 -1.96 -11.66
N LEU A 147 -25.66 -2.32 -10.79
CA LEU A 147 -24.23 -2.07 -10.95
C LEU A 147 -23.50 -3.30 -11.50
N ASP A 148 -23.84 -3.76 -12.70
CA ASP A 148 -23.35 -5.04 -13.26
C ASP A 148 -21.83 -5.12 -13.41
N LYS A 149 -21.19 -4.03 -13.86
CA LYS A 149 -19.73 -3.95 -13.96
C LYS A 149 -19.07 -4.12 -12.59
N LEU A 150 -19.60 -3.44 -11.57
CA LEU A 150 -19.07 -3.53 -10.20
C LEU A 150 -19.33 -4.92 -9.61
N LYS A 151 -20.52 -5.49 -9.82
CA LYS A 151 -20.87 -6.86 -9.42
C LYS A 151 -19.89 -7.88 -9.98
N LYS A 152 -19.51 -7.75 -11.26
CA LYS A 152 -18.50 -8.61 -11.89
C LYS A 152 -17.14 -8.46 -11.21
N SER A 153 -16.66 -7.24 -10.99
CA SER A 153 -15.40 -7.00 -10.27
C SER A 153 -15.42 -7.56 -8.84
N VAL A 154 -16.53 -7.39 -8.13
CA VAL A 154 -16.75 -8.00 -6.81
C VAL A 154 -16.69 -9.53 -6.91
N ASN A 155 -17.32 -10.14 -7.91
CA ASN A 155 -17.27 -11.59 -8.11
C ASN A 155 -15.84 -12.10 -8.31
N ASP A 156 -15.10 -11.44 -9.19
CA ASP A 156 -13.79 -11.87 -9.67
C ASP A 156 -12.67 -11.63 -8.64
N SER A 157 -12.96 -10.92 -7.55
CA SER A 157 -12.00 -10.72 -6.47
C SER A 157 -11.59 -12.04 -5.81
N ARG A 158 -10.32 -12.16 -5.43
CA ARG A 158 -9.76 -13.40 -4.86
C ARG A 158 -9.97 -13.50 -3.36
N ARG A 159 -9.98 -12.36 -2.67
CA ARG A 159 -10.05 -12.27 -1.20
C ARG A 159 -11.41 -11.74 -0.74
N GLY A 160 -11.91 -12.32 0.35
CA GLY A 160 -13.17 -11.90 1.00
C GLY A 160 -13.00 -10.92 2.16
N HIS A 161 -11.77 -10.72 2.63
CA HIS A 161 -11.40 -9.88 3.77
C HIS A 161 -10.11 -9.12 3.46
N LEU A 162 -9.90 -8.04 4.20
CA LEU A 162 -8.74 -7.17 4.11
C LEU A 162 -7.49 -7.85 4.68
N GLU A 163 -6.33 -7.57 4.10
CA GLU A 163 -5.04 -8.09 4.55
C GLU A 163 -4.36 -7.11 5.51
N VAL A 164 -3.79 -7.64 6.59
CA VAL A 164 -3.07 -6.86 7.60
C VAL A 164 -1.58 -6.95 7.33
N LEU A 165 -0.95 -5.80 7.21
CA LEU A 165 0.49 -5.60 7.13
C LEU A 165 0.96 -4.76 8.32
N PHE A 166 2.26 -4.76 8.58
CA PHE A 166 2.84 -4.00 9.69
C PHE A 166 4.08 -3.22 9.25
N SER A 167 4.22 -1.99 9.75
CA SER A 167 5.49 -1.26 9.77
C SER A 167 5.98 -1.04 11.20
N ALA A 168 7.28 -0.92 11.39
CA ALA A 168 7.91 -0.75 12.69
C ALA A 168 8.15 0.74 12.99
N LYS A 169 7.63 1.24 14.12
CA LYS A 169 7.92 2.60 14.60
C LYS A 169 9.25 2.63 15.36
N THR A 170 10.36 2.56 14.63
CA THR A 170 11.74 2.44 15.15
C THR A 170 12.17 3.58 16.08
N HIS A 171 11.58 4.76 15.92
CA HIS A 171 11.79 5.94 16.77
C HIS A 171 11.04 5.93 18.11
N LYS A 172 10.30 4.85 18.43
CA LYS A 172 9.56 4.72 19.69
C LYS A 172 10.15 3.57 20.53
N PRO A 173 10.17 3.69 21.87
CA PRO A 173 10.57 2.60 22.76
C PRO A 173 9.80 1.32 22.43
N ASP A 174 10.45 0.17 22.53
CA ASP A 174 9.90 -1.15 22.22
C ASP A 174 9.44 -1.37 20.77
N VAL A 175 9.70 -0.44 19.85
CA VAL A 175 9.42 -0.59 18.41
C VAL A 175 7.97 -1.08 18.16
N PRO A 176 6.94 -0.30 18.56
CA PRO A 176 5.55 -0.66 18.35
C PRO A 176 5.24 -0.76 16.85
N LEU A 177 4.28 -1.62 16.52
CA LEU A 177 3.88 -1.84 15.14
C LEU A 177 2.75 -0.91 14.75
N ARG A 178 2.84 -0.31 13.56
CA ARG A 178 1.70 0.35 12.90
C ARG A 178 0.97 -0.67 12.05
N VAL A 179 -0.33 -0.78 12.26
CA VAL A 179 -1.20 -1.60 11.41
C VAL A 179 -1.43 -0.89 10.09
N ILE A 180 -1.21 -1.60 8.99
CA ILE A 180 -1.48 -1.16 7.62
C ILE A 180 -2.48 -2.13 7.01
N ILE A 181 -3.52 -1.61 6.40
CA ILE A 181 -4.57 -2.41 5.77
C ILE A 181 -4.41 -2.38 4.26
N SER A 182 -4.38 -3.56 3.65
CA SER A 182 -4.36 -3.72 2.20
C SER A 182 -5.68 -4.27 1.70
N GLU A 183 -6.23 -3.58 0.70
CA GLU A 183 -7.41 -4.04 -0.04
C GLU A 183 -7.05 -4.82 -1.31
N ASN A 184 -5.76 -5.11 -1.53
CA ASN A 184 -5.34 -5.78 -2.76
C ASN A 184 -6.03 -7.14 -2.94
N ASP A 185 -6.50 -7.38 -4.16
CA ASP A 185 -7.28 -8.56 -4.55
C ASP A 185 -8.61 -8.77 -3.79
N THR A 186 -9.06 -7.80 -2.99
CA THR A 186 -10.34 -7.85 -2.27
C THR A 186 -11.47 -7.25 -3.11
N TRP A 187 -12.72 -7.59 -2.78
CA TRP A 187 -13.87 -6.94 -3.40
C TRP A 187 -14.06 -5.50 -2.90
N GLN A 188 -13.61 -5.21 -1.67
CA GLN A 188 -13.65 -3.87 -1.07
C GLN A 188 -12.95 -2.86 -1.97
N LYS A 189 -11.77 -3.19 -2.52
CA LYS A 189 -11.04 -2.32 -3.46
C LYS A 189 -11.88 -1.91 -4.67
N SER A 190 -12.63 -2.83 -5.27
CA SER A 190 -13.48 -2.52 -6.42
C SER A 190 -14.60 -1.55 -6.06
N VAL A 191 -15.22 -1.74 -4.89
CA VAL A 191 -16.27 -0.85 -4.38
C VAL A 191 -15.68 0.50 -3.96
N ALA A 192 -14.54 0.51 -3.30
CA ALA A 192 -13.82 1.72 -2.87
C ALA A 192 -13.46 2.61 -4.07
N LEU A 193 -12.87 2.03 -5.13
CA LEU A 193 -12.54 2.78 -6.35
C LEU A 193 -13.78 3.32 -7.06
N PHE A 194 -14.86 2.54 -7.08
CA PHE A 194 -16.14 3.01 -7.63
C PHE A 194 -16.67 4.20 -6.82
N LEU A 195 -16.75 4.08 -5.50
CA LEU A 195 -17.21 5.15 -4.61
C LEU A 195 -16.32 6.38 -4.70
N GLN A 196 -15.00 6.20 -4.68
CA GLN A 196 -14.02 7.28 -4.81
C GLN A 196 -14.20 8.05 -6.11
N ALA A 197 -14.37 7.35 -7.24
CA ALA A 197 -14.59 7.99 -8.53
C ALA A 197 -15.86 8.84 -8.54
N LYS A 198 -16.89 8.47 -7.77
CA LYS A 198 -18.14 9.23 -7.68
C LYS A 198 -18.02 10.39 -6.68
N LEU A 199 -17.32 10.21 -5.57
CA LEU A 199 -17.02 11.31 -4.64
C LEU A 199 -16.12 12.37 -5.27
N ALA A 200 -15.27 12.01 -6.23
CA ALA A 200 -14.35 12.92 -6.88
C ALA A 200 -15.04 14.04 -7.69
N CYS A 201 -16.32 13.92 -8.03
CA CYS A 201 -17.06 15.00 -8.68
C CYS A 201 -17.54 16.08 -7.70
N LEU A 202 -17.50 15.80 -6.39
CA LEU A 202 -17.95 16.73 -5.36
C LEU A 202 -16.86 17.78 -5.09
N PRO A 203 -17.20 19.07 -5.11
CA PRO A 203 -16.25 20.12 -4.79
C PRO A 203 -15.92 20.07 -3.30
N VAL A 204 -14.63 20.10 -2.98
CA VAL A 204 -14.16 20.29 -1.60
C VAL A 204 -13.86 21.77 -1.42
N ASN A 205 -14.83 22.48 -0.84
CA ASN A 205 -14.69 23.90 -0.49
C ASN A 205 -14.25 24.02 0.97
N ASP A 206 -12.96 23.84 1.20
CA ASP A 206 -12.36 24.01 2.53
C ASP A 206 -11.31 25.13 2.47
N PRO A 207 -11.58 26.28 3.11
CA PRO A 207 -10.66 27.43 3.12
C PRO A 207 -9.36 27.16 3.89
N PHE A 208 -9.31 26.07 4.67
CA PHE A 208 -8.15 25.65 5.44
C PHE A 208 -7.42 24.47 4.80
N LEU A 209 -7.82 24.05 3.60
CA LEU A 209 -7.21 22.91 2.91
C LEU A 209 -5.79 23.23 2.47
N ILE A 210 -4.82 22.61 3.15
CA ILE A 210 -3.41 22.64 2.79
C ILE A 210 -3.10 21.41 1.93
N ARG A 211 -2.66 21.61 0.69
CA ARG A 211 -2.41 20.49 -0.25
C ARG A 211 -1.06 19.81 -0.04
N ASN A 212 -0.06 20.58 0.36
CA ASN A 212 1.30 20.10 0.60
C ASN A 212 2.04 21.03 1.58
N SER A 213 3.22 20.60 2.02
CA SER A 213 4.07 21.40 2.92
C SER A 213 4.55 22.71 2.31
N ASP A 214 4.69 22.77 0.99
CA ASP A 214 5.25 23.94 0.31
C ASP A 214 4.34 25.16 0.45
N GLN A 215 3.01 24.98 0.46
CA GLN A 215 2.06 26.07 0.73
C GLN A 215 2.25 26.69 2.12
N VAL A 216 2.56 25.87 3.13
CA VAL A 216 2.83 26.37 4.49
C VAL A 216 4.17 27.09 4.53
N ILE A 217 5.19 26.53 3.88
CA ILE A 217 6.52 27.16 3.78
C ILE A 217 6.41 28.52 3.08
N GLU A 218 5.69 28.59 1.97
CA GLU A 218 5.43 29.83 1.22
C GLU A 218 4.68 30.85 2.08
N PHE A 219 3.62 30.43 2.77
CA PHE A 219 2.89 31.29 3.70
C PHE A 219 3.82 31.86 4.77
N LEU A 220 4.62 31.03 5.45
CA LEU A 220 5.54 31.48 6.50
C LEU A 220 6.63 32.40 5.96
N ASN A 221 7.17 32.13 4.78
CA ASN A 221 8.21 32.96 4.15
C ASN A 221 7.68 34.35 3.77
N ASN A 222 6.43 34.44 3.30
CA ASN A 222 5.79 35.70 2.94
C ASN A 222 5.37 36.55 4.15
N HIS A 223 5.34 35.96 5.35
CA HIS A 223 4.90 36.61 6.58
C HIS A 223 5.99 36.62 7.67
N THR A 224 7.26 36.68 7.25
CA THR A 224 8.43 36.64 8.16
C THR A 224 8.52 37.82 9.14
N HIS A 225 7.81 38.92 8.87
CA HIS A 225 7.79 40.10 9.72
C HIS A 225 6.67 40.09 10.78
N ASP A 226 5.75 39.14 10.70
CA ASP A 226 4.63 39.04 11.63
C ASP A 226 5.01 38.22 12.87
N SER A 227 4.41 38.59 14.01
CA SER A 227 4.53 37.80 15.23
C SER A 227 3.36 36.83 15.32
N TYR A 228 3.67 35.52 15.27
CA TYR A 228 2.68 34.46 15.39
C TYR A 228 2.80 33.73 16.73
N GLN A 229 1.64 33.41 17.32
CA GLN A 229 1.55 32.39 18.35
C GLN A 229 1.09 31.09 17.70
N ALA A 230 1.78 30.00 18.01
CA ALA A 230 1.49 28.68 17.46
C ALA A 230 1.20 27.69 18.58
N PHE A 231 0.28 26.78 18.30
CA PHE A 231 0.04 25.58 19.09
C PHE A 231 -0.09 24.39 18.16
N SER A 232 0.11 23.19 18.69
CA SER A 232 0.03 21.94 17.91
C SER A 232 -1.11 21.08 18.44
N VAL A 233 -1.89 20.51 17.52
CA VAL A 233 -2.94 19.53 17.80
C VAL A 233 -2.61 18.25 17.05
N ASP A 234 -2.54 17.14 17.78
CA ASP A 234 -2.30 15.80 17.20
C ASP A 234 -3.57 14.96 17.33
N ILE A 235 -4.15 14.55 16.21
CA ILE A 235 -5.32 13.67 16.18
C ILE A 235 -4.85 12.21 16.10
N LYS A 236 -5.14 11.45 17.15
CA LYS A 236 -4.86 10.01 17.18
C LYS A 236 -5.90 9.23 16.39
N ASP A 237 -5.43 8.24 15.64
CA ASP A 237 -6.25 7.23 14.97
C ASP A 237 -7.42 7.79 14.13
N LEU A 238 -7.16 8.91 13.44
CA LEU A 238 -8.15 9.65 12.63
C LEU A 238 -9.01 8.72 11.78
N TYR A 239 -8.39 7.86 10.96
CA TYR A 239 -9.10 6.99 10.03
C TYR A 239 -9.96 5.91 10.71
N TYR A 240 -9.59 5.46 11.91
CA TYR A 240 -10.35 4.44 12.65
C TYR A 240 -11.49 5.05 13.47
N SER A 241 -11.45 6.37 13.69
CA SER A 241 -12.36 7.08 14.59
C SER A 241 -13.41 7.92 13.85
N ILE A 242 -13.51 7.78 12.52
CA ILE A 242 -14.46 8.56 11.73
C ILE A 242 -15.90 8.11 12.07
N PRO A 243 -16.76 9.01 12.59
CA PRO A 243 -18.15 8.66 12.88
C PRO A 243 -18.94 8.48 11.57
N HIS A 244 -19.28 7.23 11.25
CA HIS A 244 -19.95 6.89 9.97
C HIS A 244 -21.25 7.67 9.74
N GLY A 245 -22.06 7.91 10.78
CA GLY A 245 -23.31 8.67 10.66
C GLY A 245 -23.08 10.12 10.24
N ALA A 246 -22.17 10.82 10.92
CA ALA A 246 -21.83 12.19 10.58
C ALA A 246 -21.11 12.28 9.22
N LEU A 247 -20.29 11.29 8.86
CA LEU A 247 -19.67 11.19 7.54
C LEU A 247 -20.73 11.07 6.43
N LEU A 248 -21.69 10.15 6.57
CA LEU A 248 -22.77 9.97 5.59
C LEU A 248 -23.61 11.24 5.45
N SER A 249 -23.96 11.88 6.58
CA SER A 249 -24.65 13.17 6.58
C SER A 249 -23.85 14.25 5.86
N ALA A 250 -22.54 14.38 6.13
CA ALA A 250 -21.71 15.38 5.47
C ALA A 250 -21.63 15.16 3.95
N ILE A 251 -21.56 13.90 3.52
CA ILE A 251 -21.56 13.55 2.08
C ILE A 251 -22.93 13.85 1.45
N GLU A 252 -24.02 13.58 2.14
CA GLU A 252 -25.37 13.94 1.69
C GLU A 252 -25.50 15.44 1.45
N HIS A 253 -25.10 16.26 2.43
CA HIS A 253 -25.09 17.72 2.28
C HIS A 253 -24.19 18.19 1.13
N ALA A 254 -23.01 17.60 0.97
CA ALA A 254 -22.10 17.95 -0.13
C ALA A 254 -22.69 17.60 -1.51
N ILE A 255 -23.48 16.52 -1.60
CA ILE A 255 -24.21 16.16 -2.83
C ILE A 255 -25.37 17.13 -3.08
N ASP A 256 -26.08 17.54 -2.03
CA ASP A 256 -27.15 18.53 -2.12
C ASP A 256 -26.63 19.87 -2.64
N ASP A 257 -25.52 20.36 -2.07
CA ASP A 257 -24.84 21.60 -2.50
C ASP A 257 -24.32 21.51 -3.95
N TYR A 258 -23.82 20.33 -4.36
CA TYR A 258 -23.41 20.08 -5.74
C TYR A 258 -24.58 19.97 -6.72
N GLY A 259 -25.77 19.65 -6.19
CA GLY A 259 -26.99 19.36 -6.91
C GLY A 259 -27.22 17.87 -7.12
N VAL A 260 -28.25 17.32 -6.46
CA VAL A 260 -28.61 15.89 -6.48
C VAL A 260 -28.76 15.34 -7.90
N THR A 261 -29.47 16.06 -8.79
CA THR A 261 -29.67 15.63 -10.18
C THR A 261 -28.35 15.56 -10.94
N ARG A 262 -27.46 16.54 -10.71
CA ARG A 262 -26.13 16.57 -11.33
C ARG A 262 -25.28 15.41 -10.84
N PHE A 263 -25.25 15.19 -9.53
CA PHE A 263 -24.57 14.04 -8.95
C PHE A 263 -25.11 12.72 -9.52
N GLN A 264 -26.43 12.55 -9.59
CA GLN A 264 -27.03 11.32 -10.10
C GLN A 264 -26.66 11.06 -11.57
N ASN A 265 -26.57 12.10 -12.39
CA ASN A 265 -26.14 11.96 -13.79
C ASN A 265 -24.67 11.49 -13.89
N GLU A 266 -23.76 12.09 -13.11
CA GLU A 266 -22.33 11.74 -13.07
C GLU A 266 -22.06 10.38 -12.40
N ALA A 267 -22.75 10.11 -11.30
CA ALA A 267 -22.65 8.88 -10.54
C ALA A 267 -23.36 7.70 -11.23
N SER A 268 -24.35 8.00 -12.08
CA SER A 268 -25.30 7.02 -12.62
C SER A 268 -25.97 6.20 -11.51
N LEU A 269 -26.20 6.83 -10.35
CA LEU A 269 -26.74 6.23 -9.14
C LEU A 269 -27.49 7.31 -8.34
N SER A 270 -28.66 7.00 -7.80
CA SER A 270 -29.36 7.95 -6.92
C SER A 270 -28.57 8.19 -5.63
N LEU A 271 -28.79 9.34 -5.01
CA LEU A 271 -28.21 9.69 -3.70
C LEU A 271 -28.45 8.58 -2.66
N SER A 272 -29.69 8.11 -2.52
CA SER A 272 -30.07 7.07 -1.57
C SER A 272 -29.30 5.75 -1.80
N HIS A 273 -29.20 5.32 -3.05
CA HIS A 273 -28.47 4.10 -3.41
C HIS A 273 -26.96 4.26 -3.24
N PHE A 274 -26.43 5.45 -3.48
CA PHE A 274 -25.02 5.76 -3.24
C PHE A 274 -24.67 5.69 -1.75
N LEU A 275 -25.46 6.34 -0.90
CA LEU A 275 -25.28 6.30 0.56
C LEU A 275 -25.47 4.88 1.11
N GLU A 276 -26.41 4.11 0.56
CA GLU A 276 -26.59 2.70 0.92
C GLU A 276 -25.35 1.86 0.61
N LEU A 277 -24.78 2.01 -0.60
CA LEU A 277 -23.56 1.31 -0.98
C LEU A 277 -22.37 1.71 -0.11
N LEU A 278 -22.22 3.00 0.17
CA LEU A 278 -21.16 3.53 1.02
C LEU A 278 -21.28 3.03 2.46
N SER A 279 -22.49 3.07 3.03
CA SER A 279 -22.77 2.55 4.37
C SER A 279 -22.47 1.05 4.48
N PHE A 280 -22.87 0.26 3.46
CA PHE A 280 -22.53 -1.15 3.39
C PHE A 280 -21.01 -1.38 3.30
N TYR A 281 -20.31 -0.61 2.48
CA TYR A 281 -18.85 -0.68 2.37
C TYR A 281 -18.17 -0.40 3.72
N LEU A 282 -18.51 0.71 4.38
CA LEU A 282 -17.93 1.12 5.66
C LEU A 282 -18.15 0.08 6.76
N SER A 283 -19.33 -0.55 6.79
CA SER A 283 -19.67 -1.62 7.75
C SER A 283 -19.10 -2.99 7.40
N SER A 284 -18.46 -3.15 6.23
CA SER A 284 -17.96 -4.42 5.70
C SER A 284 -16.43 -4.51 5.64
N THR A 285 -15.73 -3.74 6.47
CA THR A 285 -14.27 -3.65 6.54
C THR A 285 -13.70 -4.62 7.58
N PHE A 286 -13.58 -5.89 7.19
CA PHE A 286 -13.10 -6.96 8.09
C PHE A 286 -11.71 -7.45 7.74
N ILE A 287 -10.92 -7.75 8.77
CA ILE A 287 -9.64 -8.46 8.67
C ILE A 287 -9.79 -9.89 9.20
N SER A 288 -8.95 -10.81 8.75
CA SER A 288 -8.87 -12.16 9.31
C SER A 288 -7.54 -12.39 10.02
N CYS A 289 -7.58 -12.56 11.33
CA CYS A 289 -6.42 -13.02 12.10
C CYS A 289 -6.57 -14.53 12.30
N LYS A 290 -5.78 -15.35 11.58
CA LYS A 290 -5.78 -16.79 11.83
C LYS A 290 -5.31 -17.05 13.26
N LYS A 291 -6.16 -17.66 14.09
CA LYS A 291 -5.65 -18.47 15.21
C LYS A 291 -4.88 -19.62 14.55
N LYS A 292 -3.55 -19.61 14.60
CA LYS A 292 -2.81 -20.86 14.43
C LYS A 292 -3.32 -21.79 15.54
N ARG A 293 -4.04 -22.84 15.15
CA ARG A 293 -4.24 -24.01 15.99
C ARG A 293 -2.91 -24.72 16.13
#